data_AF-A0AAF0C4H8-F1
#
_entry.id   AF-A0AAF0C4H8-F1
#
_cell.length_a   1.000
_cell.length_b   1.000
_cell.length_c   1.000
_cell.angle_alpha   90.00
_cell.angle_beta   90.00
_cell.angle_gamma   90.00
#
_symmetry.space_group_name_H-M   'P 1'
#
loop_
_entity.id
_entity.type
_entity.pdbx_description
1 polymer ?
#
loop_
_entity_poly.entity_id
_entity_poly.type
_entity_poly.pdbx_seq_one_letter_code
_entity_poly.pdbx_strand_id
1 'polypeptide(L)'
;MAAPVVISQYWAGDATDPGPAIAELKQRLMALEKLPSHATLISAGEVGILRDPQVAEFHQWLSQYCKVTFISAACTSLHAGILDFYHSNLNNTVVISLELDKTFQQACLNSLGIGNERDQDGLDVVPGVGFIALSRLKDGLEKNEQTRRQVVVEKCQLFSQQSGMAGTQALIGRLAQQLQALPQEILPVSFDICSNWGRSLLMGVNIRLASKRQSVQWLDSIETCQRHYLSLKPLFELQLYKEKLAQHSLMLLTLGGGGRVGLLQLGSNNSEKSAAAIELPQASFEQHSLADDIRGYELALNLLGDNKVAGYQQIRDTLKYPHSRYRGMDNHYFKW
;
A
#
# COMPACT_ATOMS: atom_id res chain seq x y z
N MET A 1 20.93 3.22 11.97
CA MET A 1 20.98 3.63 10.55
C MET A 1 21.01 2.36 9.72
N ALA A 2 20.09 2.22 8.77
CA ALA A 2 20.00 1.03 7.92
C ALA A 2 20.53 1.32 6.52
N ALA A 3 21.01 0.28 5.84
CA ALA A 3 21.38 0.34 4.44
C ALA A 3 20.21 0.89 3.60
N PRO A 4 20.48 1.78 2.63
CA PRO A 4 19.45 2.28 1.75
C PRO A 4 18.70 1.15 1.04
N VAL A 5 17.39 1.32 0.88
CA VAL A 5 16.55 0.36 0.17
C VAL A 5 16.25 0.91 -1.21
N VAL A 6 16.46 0.10 -2.23
CA VAL A 6 16.19 0.44 -3.63
C VAL A 6 15.16 -0.47 -4.24
N ILE A 7 14.36 0.12 -5.13
CA ILE A 7 13.44 -0.55 -6.04
C ILE A 7 14.20 -0.75 -7.35
N SER A 8 14.57 -2.00 -7.61
CA SER A 8 15.32 -2.39 -8.82
C SER A 8 14.41 -2.53 -10.03
N GLN A 9 13.19 -3.03 -9.80
CA GLN A 9 12.14 -3.17 -10.79
C GLN A 9 10.77 -3.00 -10.13
N TYR A 10 9.80 -2.49 -10.88
CA TYR A 10 8.41 -2.42 -10.45
C TYR A 10 7.50 -2.55 -11.66
N TRP A 11 6.29 -3.05 -11.43
CA TRP A 11 5.25 -3.12 -12.44
C TRP A 11 3.88 -3.27 -11.79
N ALA A 12 2.85 -2.73 -12.41
CA ALA A 12 1.45 -2.98 -12.12
C ALA A 12 0.63 -2.96 -13.42
N GLY A 13 -0.39 -3.82 -13.45
CA GLY A 13 -1.35 -3.94 -14.54
C GLY A 13 -2.77 -4.10 -14.01
N ASP A 14 -3.72 -3.53 -14.74
CA ASP A 14 -5.16 -3.75 -14.52
C ASP A 14 -5.49 -5.23 -14.80
N ALA A 15 -6.37 -5.83 -13.99
CA ALA A 15 -6.71 -7.25 -14.06
C ALA A 15 -8.23 -7.46 -14.21
N THR A 16 -8.80 -7.13 -15.36
CA THR A 16 -10.23 -7.40 -15.62
C THR A 16 -10.57 -8.89 -15.53
N ASP A 17 -9.60 -9.76 -15.85
CA ASP A 17 -9.66 -11.21 -15.66
C ASP A 17 -8.43 -11.67 -14.84
N PRO A 18 -8.60 -12.37 -13.69
CA PRO A 18 -7.50 -12.85 -12.88
C PRO A 18 -6.51 -13.77 -13.63
N GLY A 19 -6.97 -14.61 -14.56
CA GLY A 19 -6.13 -15.64 -15.19
C GLY A 19 -5.01 -15.07 -16.04
N PRO A 20 -5.32 -14.26 -17.06
CA PRO A 20 -4.31 -13.55 -17.86
C PRO A 20 -3.40 -12.66 -17.02
N ALA A 21 -3.96 -11.97 -16.00
CA ALA A 21 -3.19 -11.09 -15.12
C ALA A 21 -2.15 -11.86 -14.29
N ILE A 22 -2.54 -13.01 -13.71
CA ILE A 22 -1.63 -13.90 -12.98
C ILE A 22 -0.57 -14.47 -13.93
N ALA A 23 -0.93 -14.85 -15.15
CA ALA A 23 0.02 -15.35 -16.13
C ALA A 23 1.08 -14.31 -16.49
N GLU A 24 0.67 -13.05 -16.73
CA GLU A 24 1.59 -11.95 -16.97
C GLU A 24 2.48 -11.65 -15.75
N LEU A 25 1.90 -11.67 -14.54
CA LEU A 25 2.66 -11.51 -13.30
C LEU A 25 3.74 -12.60 -13.17
N LYS A 26 3.39 -13.88 -13.39
CA LYS A 26 4.37 -14.98 -13.38
C LYS A 26 5.48 -14.75 -14.39
N GLN A 27 5.14 -14.37 -15.62
CA GLN A 27 6.13 -14.08 -16.67
C GLN A 27 7.10 -12.97 -16.24
N ARG A 28 6.58 -11.88 -15.67
CA ARG A 28 7.41 -10.76 -15.21
C ARG A 28 8.29 -11.10 -14.02
N LEU A 29 7.77 -11.88 -13.07
CA LEU A 29 8.57 -12.38 -11.94
C LEU A 29 9.69 -13.31 -12.40
N MET A 30 9.45 -14.13 -13.41
CA MET A 30 10.48 -15.01 -14.00
C MET A 30 11.47 -14.26 -14.89
N ALA A 31 11.13 -13.07 -15.35
CA ALA A 31 12.03 -12.18 -16.09
C ALA A 31 12.96 -11.36 -15.18
N LEU A 32 12.79 -11.41 -13.85
CA LEU A 32 13.77 -10.88 -12.91
C LEU A 32 15.09 -11.66 -13.06
N GLU A 33 16.23 -10.96 -13.02
CA GLU A 33 17.56 -11.61 -13.09
C GLU A 33 17.70 -12.75 -12.08
N LYS A 34 17.12 -12.58 -10.89
CA LYS A 34 16.97 -13.61 -9.89
C LYS A 34 15.73 -13.35 -9.06
N LEU A 35 14.81 -14.32 -9.01
CA LEU A 35 13.73 -14.29 -8.02
C LEU A 35 14.34 -14.42 -6.61
N PRO A 36 14.07 -13.50 -5.67
CA PRO A 36 14.57 -13.60 -4.31
C PRO A 36 14.08 -14.86 -3.58
N SER A 37 14.83 -15.30 -2.58
CA SER A 37 14.44 -16.44 -1.74
C SER A 37 13.23 -16.16 -0.83
N HIS A 38 12.73 -14.92 -0.84
CA HIS A 38 11.57 -14.47 -0.10
C HIS A 38 10.67 -13.58 -0.96
N ALA A 39 9.37 -13.77 -0.85
CA ALA A 39 8.36 -12.87 -1.39
C ALA A 39 7.35 -12.49 -0.31
N THR A 40 6.88 -11.24 -0.36
CA THR A 40 5.82 -10.73 0.48
C THR A 40 4.56 -10.56 -0.38
N LEU A 41 3.49 -11.29 -0.08
CA LEU A 41 2.18 -11.04 -0.70
C LEU A 41 1.43 -10.01 0.12
N ILE A 42 0.76 -9.09 -0.58
CA ILE A 42 -0.05 -8.04 0.03
C ILE A 42 -1.38 -7.86 -0.70
N SER A 43 -2.41 -7.48 0.04
CA SER A 43 -3.72 -7.08 -0.50
C SER A 43 -4.47 -6.22 0.52
N ALA A 44 -5.29 -5.30 0.04
CA ALA A 44 -6.27 -4.59 0.87
C ALA A 44 -7.39 -5.51 1.40
N GLY A 45 -7.66 -6.62 0.72
CA GLY A 45 -8.55 -7.70 1.16
C GLY A 45 -7.89 -8.68 2.15
N GLU A 46 -6.70 -8.35 2.67
CA GLU A 46 -5.91 -9.22 3.56
C GLU A 46 -5.72 -10.62 2.93
N VAL A 47 -5.68 -11.68 3.74
CA VAL A 47 -5.56 -13.06 3.22
C VAL A 47 -6.82 -13.54 2.51
N GLY A 48 -7.94 -12.79 2.58
CA GLY A 48 -9.21 -13.17 1.96
C GLY A 48 -9.14 -13.37 0.44
N ILE A 49 -8.15 -12.78 -0.23
CA ILE A 49 -7.88 -13.00 -1.65
C ILE A 49 -7.45 -14.44 -1.99
N LEU A 50 -6.90 -15.20 -1.03
CA LEU A 50 -6.47 -16.58 -1.24
C LEU A 50 -7.64 -17.58 -1.38
N ARG A 51 -8.89 -17.12 -1.24
CA ARG A 51 -10.07 -17.94 -1.52
C ARG A 51 -10.37 -18.04 -3.01
N ASP A 52 -9.87 -17.09 -3.80
CA ASP A 52 -9.90 -17.22 -5.25
C ASP A 52 -8.94 -18.38 -5.63
N PRO A 53 -9.44 -19.44 -6.30
CA PRO A 53 -8.63 -20.60 -6.65
C PRO A 53 -7.38 -20.22 -7.47
N GLN A 54 -7.48 -19.24 -8.35
CA GLN A 54 -6.36 -18.82 -9.19
C GLN A 54 -5.26 -18.16 -8.38
N VAL A 55 -5.66 -17.37 -7.37
CA VAL A 55 -4.75 -16.72 -6.43
C VAL A 55 -4.10 -17.76 -5.51
N ALA A 56 -4.87 -18.74 -5.03
CA ALA A 56 -4.35 -19.86 -4.25
C ALA A 56 -3.33 -20.69 -5.03
N GLU A 57 -3.61 -21.01 -6.30
CA GLU A 57 -2.68 -21.70 -7.20
C GLU A 57 -1.42 -20.86 -7.47
N PHE A 58 -1.55 -19.54 -7.65
CA PHE A 58 -0.40 -18.66 -7.75
C PHE A 58 0.46 -18.67 -6.48
N HIS A 59 -0.16 -18.60 -5.31
CA HIS A 59 0.54 -18.68 -4.03
C HIS A 59 1.30 -20.01 -3.86
N GLN A 60 0.69 -21.13 -4.22
CA GLN A 60 1.34 -22.44 -4.21
C GLN A 60 2.51 -22.50 -5.20
N TRP A 61 2.32 -22.01 -6.43
CA TRP A 61 3.38 -21.91 -7.42
C TRP A 61 4.55 -21.08 -6.90
N LEU A 62 4.30 -19.90 -6.33
CA LEU A 62 5.35 -19.02 -5.81
C LEU A 62 6.14 -19.68 -4.65
N SER A 63 5.43 -20.41 -3.80
CA SER A 63 6.02 -21.15 -2.66
C SER A 63 6.98 -22.26 -3.07
N GLN A 64 6.95 -22.70 -4.33
CA GLN A 64 7.94 -23.66 -4.86
C GLN A 64 9.32 -23.03 -5.11
N TYR A 65 9.38 -21.69 -5.26
CA TYR A 65 10.61 -20.97 -5.57
C TYR A 65 11.16 -20.17 -4.40
N CYS A 66 10.30 -19.71 -3.48
CA CYS A 66 10.70 -18.86 -2.38
C CYS A 66 9.81 -19.05 -1.14
N LYS A 67 10.28 -18.55 0.00
CA LYS A 67 9.42 -18.40 1.19
C LYS A 67 8.43 -17.27 0.94
N VAL A 68 7.15 -17.54 1.18
CA VAL A 68 6.09 -16.54 1.06
C VAL A 68 5.59 -16.13 2.43
N THR A 69 5.40 -14.83 2.62
CA THR A 69 4.81 -14.22 3.83
C THR A 69 3.66 -13.33 3.40
N PHE A 70 2.55 -13.31 4.13
CA PHE A 70 1.46 -12.36 3.85
C PHE A 70 1.54 -11.16 4.81
N ILE A 71 1.44 -9.95 4.25
CA ILE A 71 1.43 -8.70 5.02
C ILE A 71 0.25 -7.85 4.59
N SER A 72 -0.43 -7.20 5.53
CA SER A 72 -1.50 -6.26 5.18
C SER A 72 -1.63 -5.08 6.13
N ALA A 73 -2.07 -3.97 5.56
CA ALA A 73 -2.54 -2.77 6.23
C ALA A 73 -3.59 -2.07 5.35
N ALA A 74 -4.66 -2.77 4.95
CA ALA A 74 -5.69 -2.26 4.03
C ALA A 74 -5.07 -1.76 2.71
N CYS A 75 -5.57 -0.66 2.14
CA CYS A 75 -5.00 -0.05 0.94
C CYS A 75 -3.56 0.46 1.13
N THR A 76 -3.04 0.54 2.37
CA THR A 76 -1.65 0.90 2.63
C THR A 76 -0.70 -0.29 2.67
N SER A 77 -1.13 -1.48 2.23
CA SER A 77 -0.34 -2.72 2.37
C SER A 77 1.02 -2.69 1.67
N LEU A 78 1.22 -1.90 0.60
CA LEU A 78 2.54 -1.74 -0.01
C LEU A 78 3.55 -1.10 0.96
N HIS A 79 3.09 -0.10 1.72
CA HIS A 79 3.88 0.53 2.75
C HIS A 79 4.22 -0.47 3.86
N ALA A 80 3.25 -1.29 4.27
CA ALA A 80 3.47 -2.35 5.25
C ALA A 80 4.51 -3.38 4.77
N GLY A 81 4.47 -3.78 3.50
CA GLY A 81 5.47 -4.68 2.91
C GLY A 81 6.88 -4.08 2.90
N ILE A 82 7.00 -2.78 2.63
CA ILE A 82 8.27 -2.04 2.73
C ILE A 82 8.76 -1.95 4.18
N LEU A 83 7.86 -1.66 5.13
CA LEU A 83 8.16 -1.60 6.56
C LEU A 83 8.60 -2.98 7.10
N ASP A 84 7.92 -4.06 6.75
CA ASP A 84 8.33 -5.42 7.12
C ASP A 84 9.73 -5.72 6.58
N PHE A 85 10.01 -5.35 5.32
CA PHE A 85 11.35 -5.50 4.74
C PHE A 85 12.40 -4.68 5.50
N TYR A 86 12.11 -3.43 5.86
CA TYR A 86 12.99 -2.56 6.66
C TYR A 86 13.46 -3.23 7.94
N HIS A 87 12.55 -3.90 8.65
CA HIS A 87 12.82 -4.58 9.93
C HIS A 87 13.25 -6.05 9.79
N SER A 88 13.31 -6.57 8.56
CA SER A 88 13.77 -7.93 8.27
C SER A 88 15.29 -8.01 8.12
N ASN A 89 15.85 -9.20 8.31
CA ASN A 89 17.26 -9.50 7.98
C ASN A 89 17.47 -9.85 6.49
N LEU A 90 16.47 -9.61 5.64
CA LEU A 90 16.55 -9.93 4.21
C LEU A 90 17.41 -8.92 3.47
N ASN A 91 18.16 -9.38 2.47
CA ASN A 91 18.92 -8.53 1.56
C ASN A 91 18.10 -8.08 0.35
N ASN A 92 17.16 -8.92 -0.07
CA ASN A 92 16.24 -8.67 -1.17
C ASN A 92 14.90 -9.39 -0.91
N THR A 93 13.84 -8.86 -1.51
CA THR A 93 12.50 -9.46 -1.51
C THR A 93 11.73 -8.91 -2.71
N VAL A 94 10.66 -9.60 -3.11
CA VAL A 94 9.63 -9.00 -3.97
C VAL A 94 8.38 -8.80 -3.13
N VAL A 95 7.85 -7.58 -3.13
CA VAL A 95 6.53 -7.30 -2.56
C VAL A 95 5.52 -7.35 -3.71
N ILE A 96 4.57 -8.26 -3.66
CA ILE A 96 3.61 -8.56 -4.73
C ILE A 96 2.22 -8.15 -4.25
N SER A 97 1.62 -7.19 -4.94
CA SER A 97 0.24 -6.76 -4.72
C SER A 97 -0.71 -7.61 -5.55
N LEU A 98 -1.69 -8.21 -4.88
CA LEU A 98 -2.74 -9.02 -5.50
C LEU A 98 -4.09 -8.42 -5.12
N GLU A 99 -4.67 -7.64 -6.02
CA GLU A 99 -6.02 -7.08 -5.86
C GLU A 99 -6.97 -7.76 -6.84
N LEU A 100 -7.19 -9.05 -6.57
CA LEU A 100 -8.03 -9.95 -7.36
C LEU A 100 -9.29 -10.28 -6.54
N ASP A 101 -10.34 -10.78 -7.19
CA ASP A 101 -11.70 -10.91 -6.64
C ASP A 101 -12.39 -9.56 -6.38
N LYS A 102 -12.76 -8.86 -7.47
CA LYS A 102 -13.51 -7.59 -7.42
C LYS A 102 -14.71 -7.66 -6.48
N THR A 103 -15.46 -8.77 -6.55
CA THR A 103 -16.73 -8.93 -5.83
C THR A 103 -16.49 -8.89 -4.32
N PHE A 104 -15.54 -9.68 -3.82
CA PHE A 104 -15.22 -9.67 -2.40
C PHE A 104 -14.61 -8.34 -1.95
N GLN A 105 -13.70 -7.78 -2.73
CA GLN A 105 -13.06 -6.50 -2.39
C GLN A 105 -14.08 -5.35 -2.37
N GLN A 106 -15.03 -5.34 -3.29
CA GLN A 106 -16.13 -4.40 -3.28
C GLN A 106 -17.03 -4.63 -2.07
N ALA A 107 -17.31 -5.88 -1.70
CA ALA A 107 -18.06 -6.19 -0.48
C ALA A 107 -17.33 -5.68 0.78
N CYS A 108 -16.00 -5.70 0.82
CA CYS A 108 -15.23 -5.07 1.89
C CYS A 108 -15.47 -3.56 1.96
N LEU A 109 -15.39 -2.83 0.83
CA LEU A 109 -15.69 -1.39 0.80
C LEU A 109 -17.15 -1.10 1.20
N ASN A 110 -18.09 -1.90 0.68
CA ASN A 110 -19.51 -1.76 0.97
C ASN A 110 -19.81 -1.99 2.46
N SER A 111 -19.13 -2.96 3.09
CA SER A 111 -19.24 -3.23 4.52
C SER A 111 -18.77 -2.06 5.40
N LEU A 112 -17.90 -1.20 4.86
CA LEU A 112 -17.36 -0.01 5.52
C LEU A 112 -18.13 1.27 5.16
N GLY A 113 -19.13 1.19 4.28
CA GLY A 113 -19.96 2.33 3.87
C GLY A 113 -19.31 3.26 2.84
N ILE A 114 -18.20 2.85 2.23
CA ILE A 114 -17.43 3.67 1.28
C ILE A 114 -17.44 3.14 -0.15
N GLY A 115 -18.12 2.02 -0.40
CA GLY A 115 -18.18 1.39 -1.71
C GLY A 115 -19.25 2.01 -2.61
N ASN A 116 -19.73 1.23 -3.58
CA ASN A 116 -20.58 1.72 -4.68
C ASN A 116 -22.08 1.41 -4.49
N GLU A 117 -22.51 1.08 -3.28
CA GLU A 117 -23.92 0.93 -2.97
C GLU A 117 -24.62 2.27 -2.82
N ARG A 118 -25.96 2.22 -2.87
CA ARG A 118 -26.79 3.39 -2.65
C ARG A 118 -26.43 4.06 -1.32
N ASP A 119 -26.32 5.38 -1.36
CA ASP A 119 -26.00 6.25 -0.21
C ASP A 119 -24.58 6.06 0.38
N GLN A 120 -23.67 5.44 -0.37
CA GLN A 120 -22.23 5.33 -0.03
C GLN A 120 -21.35 6.28 -0.87
N ASP A 121 -20.05 6.33 -0.56
CA ASP A 121 -19.09 7.25 -1.20
C ASP A 121 -18.86 7.00 -2.71
N GLY A 122 -19.22 5.82 -3.21
CA GLY A 122 -19.18 5.49 -4.63
C GLY A 122 -17.89 4.83 -5.11
N LEU A 123 -17.00 4.38 -4.22
CA LEU A 123 -15.73 3.77 -4.64
C LEU A 123 -15.98 2.43 -5.35
N ASP A 124 -15.42 2.31 -6.55
CA ASP A 124 -15.49 1.10 -7.37
C ASP A 124 -14.11 0.46 -7.47
N VAL A 125 -14.01 -0.79 -7.01
CA VAL A 125 -12.76 -1.55 -7.05
C VAL A 125 -12.31 -1.75 -8.49
N VAL A 126 -11.04 -1.43 -8.74
CA VAL A 126 -10.31 -1.80 -9.95
C VAL A 126 -9.36 -2.93 -9.60
N PRO A 127 -9.64 -4.16 -10.05
CA PRO A 127 -8.74 -5.27 -9.81
C PRO A 127 -7.42 -5.08 -10.56
N GLY A 128 -6.36 -5.62 -10.00
CA GLY A 128 -5.03 -5.53 -10.59
C GLY A 128 -4.03 -6.44 -9.89
N VAL A 129 -2.85 -6.49 -10.49
CA VAL A 129 -1.68 -7.16 -9.93
C VAL A 129 -0.46 -6.30 -10.14
N GLY A 130 0.55 -6.46 -9.28
CA GLY A 130 1.80 -5.74 -9.43
C GLY A 130 2.86 -6.19 -8.45
N PHE A 131 4.07 -5.68 -8.60
CA PHE A 131 5.15 -5.92 -7.67
C PHE A 131 6.17 -4.78 -7.62
N ILE A 132 6.91 -4.73 -6.51
CA ILE A 132 8.21 -4.05 -6.41
C ILE A 132 9.29 -5.05 -5.99
N ALA A 133 10.43 -5.00 -6.67
CA ALA A 133 11.63 -5.77 -6.31
C ALA A 133 12.56 -4.90 -5.45
N LEU A 134 12.59 -5.20 -4.15
CA LEU A 134 13.35 -4.47 -3.15
C LEU A 134 14.71 -5.12 -2.92
N SER A 135 15.75 -4.29 -2.74
CA SER A 135 17.05 -4.74 -2.28
C SER A 135 17.71 -3.70 -1.38
N ARG A 136 18.58 -4.14 -0.47
CA ARG A 136 19.45 -3.27 0.30
C ARG A 136 20.69 -2.95 -0.53
N LEU A 137 21.01 -1.67 -0.69
CA LEU A 137 22.28 -1.26 -1.28
C LEU A 137 23.40 -1.71 -0.33
N LYS A 138 24.33 -2.50 -0.86
CA LYS A 138 25.55 -2.86 -0.15
C LYS A 138 26.61 -1.80 -0.42
N ASP A 139 27.36 -1.45 0.63
CA ASP A 139 28.49 -0.53 0.55
C ASP A 139 29.42 -0.94 -0.60
N GLY A 140 29.67 -0.01 -1.54
CA GLY A 140 30.57 -0.21 -2.68
C GLY A 140 29.92 -0.48 -4.05
N LEU A 141 28.60 -0.74 -4.14
CA LEU A 141 27.88 -0.89 -5.42
C LEU A 141 27.41 0.45 -6.04
N GLU A 142 27.64 1.56 -5.35
CA GLU A 142 27.27 2.94 -5.74
C GLU A 142 27.95 3.42 -7.04
N LYS A 143 28.97 2.69 -7.53
CA LYS A 143 29.82 3.12 -8.64
C LYS A 143 29.39 2.62 -10.02
N ASN A 144 28.38 1.77 -10.14
CA ASN A 144 27.93 1.26 -11.44
C ASN A 144 26.77 2.12 -11.99
N GLU A 145 26.78 2.44 -13.30
CA GLU A 145 25.72 3.24 -13.94
C GLU A 145 24.32 2.62 -13.79
N GLN A 146 24.26 1.29 -13.68
CA GLN A 146 23.02 0.54 -13.51
C GLN A 146 22.42 0.74 -12.11
N THR A 147 23.26 0.96 -11.08
CA THR A 147 22.84 1.29 -9.71
C THR A 147 22.35 2.74 -9.61
N ARG A 148 22.92 3.65 -10.41
CA ARG A 148 22.56 5.09 -10.44
C ARG A 148 21.13 5.36 -10.94
N ARG A 149 20.55 4.45 -11.74
CA ARG A 149 19.19 4.58 -12.26
C ARG A 149 18.10 3.96 -11.36
N GLN A 150 18.48 3.43 -10.20
CA GLN A 150 17.52 2.80 -9.29
C GLN A 150 16.73 3.85 -8.51
N VAL A 151 15.48 3.50 -8.19
CA VAL A 151 14.62 4.29 -7.32
C VAL A 151 14.97 3.96 -5.88
N VAL A 152 15.20 4.98 -5.05
CA VAL A 152 15.54 4.82 -3.63
C VAL A 152 14.28 5.05 -2.80
N VAL A 153 14.04 4.20 -1.81
CA VAL A 153 13.00 4.44 -0.80
C VAL A 153 13.59 5.33 0.29
N GLU A 154 13.28 6.62 0.24
CA GLU A 154 13.82 7.62 1.17
C GLU A 154 13.08 7.59 2.51
N LYS A 155 11.75 7.35 2.45
CA LYS A 155 10.89 7.31 3.63
C LYS A 155 9.68 6.42 3.40
N CYS A 156 9.31 5.65 4.40
CA CYS A 156 8.05 4.90 4.40
C CYS A 156 7.43 4.98 5.79
N GLN A 157 6.18 5.44 5.90
CA GLN A 157 5.47 5.57 7.17
C GLN A 157 3.97 5.25 7.01
N LEU A 158 3.35 4.73 8.06
CA LEU A 158 1.91 4.61 8.21
C LEU A 158 1.48 5.46 9.41
N PHE A 159 0.70 6.50 9.15
CA PHE A 159 0.07 7.29 10.19
C PHE A 159 -1.30 6.69 10.54
N SER A 160 -1.61 6.57 11.82
CA SER A 160 -2.90 6.09 12.30
C SER A 160 -3.66 7.21 13.01
N GLN A 161 -4.93 7.41 12.64
CA GLN A 161 -5.83 8.30 13.35
C GLN A 161 -6.06 7.77 14.77
N GLN A 162 -5.82 8.61 15.78
CA GLN A 162 -6.16 8.30 17.17
C GLN A 162 -7.68 8.17 17.35
N SER A 163 -8.10 7.43 18.37
CA SER A 163 -9.51 7.34 18.76
C SER A 163 -10.05 8.68 19.28
N GLY A 164 -11.37 8.85 19.20
CA GLY A 164 -12.07 10.03 19.72
C GLY A 164 -12.14 11.22 18.76
N MET A 165 -12.80 12.29 19.22
CA MET A 165 -13.18 13.43 18.38
C MET A 165 -11.98 14.23 17.83
N ALA A 166 -10.85 14.24 18.54
CA ALA A 166 -9.65 14.99 18.15
C ALA A 166 -8.75 14.22 17.16
N GLY A 167 -9.00 12.93 16.92
CA GLY A 167 -8.09 12.06 16.16
C GLY A 167 -7.84 12.54 14.73
N THR A 168 -8.88 12.96 14.02
CA THR A 168 -8.75 13.48 12.65
C THR A 168 -7.94 14.78 12.62
N GLN A 169 -8.17 15.68 13.59
CA GLN A 169 -7.43 16.95 13.67
C GLN A 169 -5.96 16.73 13.99
N ALA A 170 -5.64 15.78 14.86
CA ALA A 170 -4.27 15.38 15.14
C ALA A 170 -3.59 14.81 13.89
N LEU A 171 -4.27 13.93 13.13
CA LEU A 171 -3.77 13.40 11.87
C LEU A 171 -3.53 14.51 10.83
N ILE A 172 -4.48 15.43 10.64
CA ILE A 172 -4.31 16.63 9.78
C ILE A 172 -3.07 17.41 10.20
N GLY A 173 -2.88 17.64 11.51
CA GLY A 173 -1.73 18.34 12.05
C GLY A 173 -0.41 17.68 11.71
N ARG A 174 -0.33 16.35 11.84
CA ARG A 174 0.86 15.55 11.52
C ARG A 174 1.17 15.55 10.02
N LEU A 175 0.16 15.35 9.17
CA LEU A 175 0.34 15.38 7.71
C LEU A 175 0.79 16.77 7.25
N ALA A 176 0.16 17.84 7.75
CA ALA A 176 0.58 19.20 7.44
C ALA A 176 2.02 19.48 7.88
N GLN A 177 2.47 18.95 9.02
CA GLN A 177 3.86 19.08 9.47
C GLN A 177 4.83 18.35 8.54
N GLN A 178 4.49 17.15 8.06
CA GLN A 178 5.32 16.45 7.08
C GLN A 178 5.45 17.25 5.79
N LEU A 179 4.33 17.78 5.27
CA LEU A 179 4.30 18.57 4.05
C LEU A 179 5.02 19.93 4.20
N GLN A 180 4.98 20.53 5.40
CA GLN A 180 5.67 21.80 5.67
C GLN A 180 7.18 21.66 5.60
N ALA A 181 7.69 20.52 6.08
CA ALA A 181 9.11 20.22 6.11
C ALA A 181 9.64 19.72 4.75
N LEU A 182 8.81 19.68 3.69
CA LEU A 182 9.23 19.18 2.39
C LEU A 182 10.19 20.16 1.68
N PRO A 183 11.38 19.70 1.29
CA PRO A 183 12.15 20.35 0.25
C PRO A 183 11.35 20.58 -1.05
N GLN A 184 11.70 21.63 -1.80
CA GLN A 184 11.02 21.99 -3.05
C GLN A 184 11.14 20.92 -4.13
N GLU A 185 12.18 20.09 -4.08
CA GLU A 185 12.44 19.00 -5.01
C GLU A 185 11.54 17.76 -4.81
N ILE A 186 10.72 17.72 -3.75
CA ILE A 186 9.78 16.62 -3.50
C ILE A 186 8.40 17.01 -3.99
N LEU A 187 7.84 16.21 -4.90
CA LEU A 187 6.51 16.40 -5.46
C LEU A 187 5.52 15.45 -4.76
N PRO A 188 4.60 15.97 -3.92
CA PRO A 188 3.59 15.15 -3.29
C PRO A 188 2.44 14.84 -4.26
N VAL A 189 2.07 13.56 -4.33
CA VAL A 189 0.88 13.07 -5.02
C VAL A 189 -0.29 13.11 -4.05
N SER A 190 -1.42 13.67 -4.52
CA SER A 190 -2.63 13.78 -3.72
C SER A 190 -3.14 12.40 -3.29
N PHE A 191 -3.65 12.32 -2.07
CA PHE A 191 -4.37 11.14 -1.59
C PHE A 191 -5.88 11.22 -1.81
N ASP A 192 -6.37 12.17 -2.62
CA ASP A 192 -7.79 12.25 -2.96
C ASP A 192 -8.23 10.98 -3.68
N ILE A 193 -9.32 10.40 -3.19
CA ILE A 193 -9.93 9.18 -3.73
C ILE A 193 -11.42 9.37 -3.97
N CYS A 194 -11.93 10.60 -3.95
CA CYS A 194 -13.36 10.90 -4.03
C CYS A 194 -14.22 10.37 -2.87
N SER A 195 -13.61 9.92 -1.77
CA SER A 195 -14.33 9.63 -0.52
C SER A 195 -14.59 10.89 0.30
N ASN A 196 -15.65 10.87 1.11
CA ASN A 196 -16.00 12.00 1.98
C ASN A 196 -14.91 12.26 3.03
N TRP A 197 -14.35 11.18 3.58
CA TRP A 197 -13.23 11.26 4.52
C TRP A 197 -11.97 11.82 3.85
N GLY A 198 -11.62 11.34 2.65
CA GLY A 198 -10.44 11.80 1.91
C GLY A 198 -10.50 13.29 1.56
N ARG A 199 -11.66 13.75 1.04
CA ARG A 199 -11.89 15.17 0.76
C ARG A 199 -11.79 16.04 2.02
N SER A 200 -12.38 15.58 3.12
CA SER A 200 -12.33 16.31 4.40
C SER A 200 -10.90 16.41 4.95
N LEU A 201 -10.13 15.33 4.86
CA LEU A 201 -8.74 15.28 5.29
C LEU A 201 -7.86 16.21 4.43
N LEU A 202 -7.98 16.14 3.11
CA LEU A 202 -7.24 16.99 2.17
C LEU A 202 -7.57 18.48 2.38
N MET A 203 -8.85 18.81 2.52
CA MET A 203 -9.30 20.16 2.83
C MET A 203 -8.69 20.67 4.14
N GLY A 204 -8.73 19.87 5.21
CA GLY A 204 -8.16 20.25 6.51
C GLY A 204 -6.65 20.48 6.44
N VAL A 205 -5.92 19.63 5.71
CA VAL A 205 -4.48 19.78 5.46
C VAL A 205 -4.19 21.08 4.70
N ASN A 206 -4.92 21.34 3.62
CA ASN A 206 -4.74 22.56 2.82
C ASN A 206 -5.04 23.84 3.62
N ILE A 207 -6.10 23.86 4.43
CA ILE A 207 -6.41 24.99 5.33
C ILE A 207 -5.25 25.24 6.30
N ARG A 208 -4.70 24.17 6.90
CA ARG A 208 -3.60 24.29 7.86
C ARG A 208 -2.31 24.78 7.19
N LEU A 209 -2.02 24.35 5.97
CA LEU A 209 -0.88 24.83 5.17
C LEU A 209 -1.03 26.30 4.78
N ALA A 210 -2.22 26.70 4.29
CA ALA A 210 -2.53 28.07 3.92
C ALA A 210 -2.40 29.04 5.12
N SER A 211 -2.80 28.61 6.32
CA SER A 211 -2.62 29.40 7.56
C SER A 211 -1.16 29.73 7.87
N LYS A 212 -0.22 28.95 7.33
CA LYS A 212 1.23 29.17 7.45
C LYS A 212 1.87 29.78 6.20
N ARG A 213 1.05 30.29 5.26
CA ARG A 213 1.48 30.88 3.98
C ARG A 213 2.33 29.92 3.12
N GLN A 214 2.10 28.63 3.25
CA GLN A 214 2.74 27.60 2.43
C GLN A 214 1.70 27.00 1.49
N SER A 215 2.01 26.97 0.19
CA SER A 215 1.24 26.24 -0.80
C SER A 215 1.97 24.94 -1.15
N VAL A 216 1.19 23.88 -1.35
CA VAL A 216 1.68 22.60 -1.85
C VAL A 216 1.15 22.43 -3.26
N GLN A 217 2.05 22.21 -4.21
CA GLN A 217 1.68 21.84 -5.57
C GLN A 217 1.48 20.33 -5.62
N TRP A 218 0.23 19.92 -5.50
CA TRP A 218 -0.16 18.52 -5.56
C TRP A 218 -0.07 18.00 -7.00
N LEU A 219 0.52 16.82 -7.17
CA LEU A 219 0.26 15.99 -8.35
C LEU A 219 -1.09 15.29 -8.16
N ASP A 220 -1.80 15.05 -9.27
CA ASP A 220 -3.11 14.40 -9.23
C ASP A 220 -3.02 12.94 -8.79
N SER A 221 -4.05 12.45 -8.10
CA SER A 221 -4.16 11.02 -7.87
C SER A 221 -4.77 10.32 -9.08
N ILE A 222 -4.38 9.07 -9.31
CA ILE A 222 -5.05 8.18 -10.28
C ILE A 222 -6.49 7.85 -9.89
N GLU A 223 -6.88 8.13 -8.64
CA GLU A 223 -8.18 7.79 -8.04
C GLU A 223 -9.18 8.96 -8.01
N THR A 224 -8.94 9.99 -8.83
CA THR A 224 -9.83 11.16 -8.94
C THR A 224 -11.17 10.86 -9.60
N CYS A 225 -11.41 9.62 -10.06
CA CYS A 225 -12.58 9.21 -10.84
C CYS A 225 -13.36 8.02 -10.25
N GLN A 226 -13.46 7.91 -8.91
CA GLN A 226 -14.12 6.82 -8.15
C GLN A 226 -13.49 5.42 -8.31
N ARG A 227 -12.65 5.21 -9.33
CA ARG A 227 -11.81 4.03 -9.48
C ARG A 227 -10.86 3.92 -8.27
N HIS A 228 -10.92 2.78 -7.59
CA HIS A 228 -10.11 2.50 -6.42
C HIS A 228 -9.17 1.32 -6.68
N TYR A 229 -7.86 1.59 -6.71
CA TYR A 229 -6.79 0.61 -6.98
C TYR A 229 -6.22 -0.01 -5.70
N LEU A 230 -6.84 0.25 -4.54
CA LEU A 230 -6.51 -0.41 -3.28
C LEU A 230 -5.00 -0.31 -2.96
N SER A 231 -4.31 -1.42 -2.68
CA SER A 231 -2.86 -1.39 -2.38
C SER A 231 -1.95 -1.23 -3.61
N LEU A 232 -2.50 -1.26 -4.83
CA LEU A 232 -1.77 -1.02 -6.07
C LEU A 232 -1.61 0.47 -6.41
N LYS A 233 -2.38 1.36 -5.76
CA LYS A 233 -2.33 2.80 -6.02
C LYS A 233 -0.89 3.34 -6.14
N PRO A 234 0.04 3.07 -5.20
CA PRO A 234 1.38 3.64 -5.29
C PRO A 234 2.17 3.11 -6.48
N LEU A 235 1.91 1.87 -6.93
CA LEU A 235 2.59 1.29 -8.10
C LEU A 235 2.13 1.95 -9.40
N PHE A 236 0.83 2.17 -9.56
CA PHE A 236 0.29 2.89 -10.71
C PHE A 236 0.72 4.35 -10.73
N GLU A 237 0.74 5.03 -9.58
CA GLU A 237 1.25 6.41 -9.48
C GLU A 237 2.75 6.48 -9.77
N LEU A 238 3.54 5.49 -9.34
CA LEU A 238 4.95 5.37 -9.68
C LEU A 238 5.15 5.20 -11.20
N GLN A 239 4.31 4.40 -11.87
CA GLN A 239 4.33 4.25 -13.34
C GLN A 239 3.92 5.54 -14.06
N LEU A 240 2.88 6.22 -13.57
CA LEU A 240 2.36 7.46 -14.13
C LEU A 240 3.40 8.58 -14.05
N TYR A 241 4.11 8.69 -12.92
CA TYR A 241 5.04 9.77 -12.64
C TYR A 241 6.52 9.41 -12.78
N LYS A 242 6.83 8.29 -13.44
CA LYS A 242 8.22 7.81 -13.63
C LYS A 242 9.18 8.85 -14.21
N GLU A 243 8.70 9.71 -15.12
CA GLU A 243 9.51 10.76 -15.74
C GLU A 243 9.80 11.91 -14.77
N LYS A 244 8.82 12.25 -13.91
CA LYS A 244 9.03 13.23 -12.84
C LYS A 244 10.01 12.70 -11.79
N LEU A 245 9.92 11.41 -11.44
CA LEU A 245 10.84 10.76 -10.50
C LEU A 245 12.29 10.75 -10.98
N ALA A 246 12.53 10.81 -12.29
CA ALA A 246 13.88 10.90 -12.82
C ALA A 246 14.59 12.23 -12.47
N GLN A 247 13.81 13.29 -12.19
CA GLN A 247 14.29 14.65 -11.94
C GLN A 247 14.00 15.15 -10.52
N HIS A 248 12.99 14.58 -9.87
CA HIS A 248 12.46 14.99 -8.57
C HIS A 248 12.25 13.76 -7.69
N SER A 249 12.08 13.98 -6.39
CA SER A 249 11.57 12.93 -5.51
C SER A 249 10.04 12.98 -5.51
N LEU A 250 9.39 11.83 -5.36
CA LEU A 250 7.95 11.70 -5.27
C LEU A 250 7.55 11.35 -3.84
N MET A 251 6.51 11.98 -3.31
CA MET A 251 5.85 11.55 -2.09
C MET A 251 4.47 11.02 -2.44
N LEU A 252 4.31 9.70 -2.44
CA LEU A 252 3.05 9.01 -2.69
C LEU A 252 2.29 8.88 -1.37
N LEU A 253 1.03 9.31 -1.36
CA LEU A 253 0.16 9.24 -0.19
C LEU A 253 -1.02 8.32 -0.48
N THR A 254 -1.36 7.44 0.46
CA THR A 254 -2.44 6.46 0.29
C THR A 254 -3.34 6.43 1.51
N LEU A 255 -4.65 6.51 1.30
CA LEU A 255 -5.63 6.35 2.37
C LEU A 255 -5.92 4.87 2.58
N GLY A 256 -5.78 4.41 3.83
CA GLY A 256 -6.11 3.05 4.26
C GLY A 256 -7.33 3.02 5.16
N GLY A 257 -8.03 1.88 5.13
CA GLY A 257 -9.09 1.57 6.09
C GLY A 257 -8.61 1.68 7.54
N GLY A 258 -9.54 1.97 8.45
CA GLY A 258 -9.23 2.18 9.87
C GLY A 258 -8.71 3.59 10.21
N GLY A 259 -8.76 4.53 9.27
CA GLY A 259 -8.27 5.90 9.46
C GLY A 259 -6.75 6.01 9.34
N ARG A 260 -6.16 5.34 8.35
CA ARG A 260 -4.71 5.30 8.15
C ARG A 260 -4.28 6.07 6.91
N VAL A 261 -3.07 6.62 6.95
CA VAL A 261 -2.44 7.27 5.80
C VAL A 261 -1.03 6.73 5.62
N GLY A 262 -0.79 6.07 4.50
CA GLY A 262 0.53 5.68 4.06
C GLY A 262 1.25 6.87 3.42
N LEU A 263 2.52 7.02 3.74
CA LEU A 263 3.45 7.95 3.11
C LEU A 263 4.65 7.17 2.61
N LEU A 264 4.90 7.24 1.31
CA LEU A 264 6.05 6.64 0.64
C LEU A 264 6.79 7.72 -0.15
N GLN A 265 7.99 8.06 0.29
CA GLN A 265 8.87 8.98 -0.40
C GLN A 265 9.91 8.19 -1.20
N LEU A 266 9.98 8.47 -2.49
CA LEU A 266 10.84 7.82 -3.46
C LEU A 266 11.73 8.86 -4.13
N GLY A 267 13.04 8.61 -4.16
CA GLY A 267 14.02 9.45 -4.81
C GLY A 267 14.74 8.73 -5.96
N SER A 268 15.54 9.48 -6.70
CA SER A 268 16.46 8.94 -7.69
C SER A 268 17.86 8.79 -7.08
N ASN A 269 18.50 7.63 -7.26
CA ASN A 269 19.85 7.36 -6.75
C ASN A 269 20.97 8.25 -7.37
N ASN A 270 20.61 9.18 -8.25
CA ASN A 270 21.50 10.18 -8.83
C ASN A 270 21.76 11.39 -7.91
N SER A 271 20.99 11.56 -6.83
CA SER A 271 21.17 12.71 -5.94
C SER A 271 22.23 12.40 -4.86
N GLU A 272 23.13 13.34 -4.59
CA GLU A 272 24.11 13.22 -3.48
C GLU A 272 23.42 13.02 -2.10
N LYS A 273 22.12 13.33 -2.00
CA LYS A 273 21.28 13.09 -0.81
C LYS A 273 20.86 11.63 -0.65
N SER A 274 20.86 10.83 -1.72
CA SER A 274 20.38 9.44 -1.73
C SER A 274 21.34 8.44 -1.06
N ALA A 275 22.57 8.86 -0.77
CA ALA A 275 23.54 8.10 0.02
C ALA A 275 23.38 8.28 1.54
N ALA A 276 22.45 9.13 1.98
CA ALA A 276 22.18 9.31 3.41
C ALA A 276 21.46 8.09 3.98
N ALA A 277 21.87 7.67 5.17
CA ALA A 277 21.23 6.57 5.88
C ALA A 277 19.73 6.79 6.08
N ILE A 278 18.94 5.73 5.90
CA ILE A 278 17.49 5.77 6.12
C ILE A 278 17.22 5.79 7.63
N GLU A 279 16.41 6.75 8.06
CA GLU A 279 15.78 6.73 9.38
C GLU A 279 14.72 5.62 9.39
N LEU A 280 14.98 4.55 10.13
CA LEU A 280 14.02 3.48 10.30
C LEU A 280 12.92 3.93 11.26
N PRO A 281 11.66 4.03 10.81
CA PRO A 281 10.56 4.28 11.74
C PRO A 281 10.43 3.11 12.72
N GLN A 282 9.91 3.38 13.92
CA GLN A 282 9.44 2.31 14.79
C GLN A 282 8.22 1.65 14.14
N ALA A 283 8.19 0.32 14.08
CA ALA A 283 7.09 -0.44 13.55
C ALA A 283 6.73 -1.60 14.48
N SER A 284 5.49 -2.06 14.38
CA SER A 284 4.99 -3.21 15.14
C SER A 284 4.07 -4.04 14.26
N PHE A 285 3.89 -5.31 14.61
CA PHE A 285 2.94 -6.16 13.91
C PHE A 285 2.21 -7.11 14.85
N GLU A 286 1.02 -7.53 14.44
CA GLU A 286 0.29 -8.64 15.06
C GLU A 286 0.31 -9.85 14.12
N GLN A 287 0.68 -11.00 14.67
CA GLN A 287 0.68 -12.26 13.95
C GLN A 287 -0.74 -12.87 14.01
N HIS A 288 -1.25 -13.27 12.85
CA HIS A 288 -2.57 -13.87 12.72
C HIS A 288 -2.49 -15.26 12.08
N SER A 289 -3.56 -16.02 12.25
CA SER A 289 -3.70 -17.38 11.72
C SER A 289 -4.34 -17.33 10.35
N LEU A 290 -3.59 -17.78 9.33
CA LEU A 290 -4.09 -17.86 7.96
C LEU A 290 -5.37 -18.71 7.87
N ALA A 291 -5.37 -19.87 8.53
CA ALA A 291 -6.49 -20.80 8.47
C ALA A 291 -7.76 -20.25 9.14
N ASP A 292 -7.63 -19.54 10.27
CA ASP A 292 -8.79 -18.95 10.96
C ASP A 292 -9.42 -17.82 10.14
N ASP A 293 -8.59 -16.94 9.59
CA ASP A 293 -9.09 -15.78 8.85
C ASP A 293 -9.70 -16.18 7.50
N ILE A 294 -9.12 -17.17 6.81
CA ILE A 294 -9.72 -17.73 5.59
C ILE A 294 -11.13 -18.28 5.88
N ARG A 295 -11.29 -19.07 6.95
CA ARG A 295 -12.61 -19.56 7.38
C ARG A 295 -13.58 -18.43 7.70
N GLY A 296 -13.11 -17.36 8.35
CA GLY A 296 -13.91 -16.17 8.63
C GLY A 296 -14.44 -15.50 7.36
N TYR A 297 -13.60 -15.39 6.33
CA TYR A 297 -14.01 -14.83 5.04
C TYR A 297 -14.90 -15.76 4.22
N GLU A 298 -14.71 -17.08 4.28
CA GLU A 298 -15.61 -18.05 3.66
C GLU A 298 -17.02 -17.96 4.26
N LEU A 299 -17.11 -17.89 5.58
CA LEU A 299 -18.38 -17.67 6.28
C LEU A 299 -19.04 -16.37 5.84
N ALA A 300 -18.26 -15.30 5.69
CA ALA A 300 -18.78 -14.02 5.22
C ALA A 300 -19.42 -14.10 3.82
N LEU A 301 -18.81 -14.79 2.86
CA LEU A 301 -19.38 -14.95 1.51
C LEU A 301 -20.67 -15.74 1.51
N ASN A 302 -20.71 -16.85 2.26
CA ASN A 302 -21.92 -17.65 2.39
C ASN A 302 -23.07 -16.78 2.93
N LEU A 303 -22.78 -15.99 3.97
CA LEU A 303 -23.73 -15.04 4.53
C LEU A 303 -24.10 -13.93 3.55
N LEU A 304 -23.21 -13.44 2.68
CA LEU A 304 -23.57 -12.41 1.70
C LEU A 304 -24.64 -12.89 0.70
N GLY A 305 -24.66 -14.19 0.39
CA GLY A 305 -25.70 -14.80 -0.46
C GLY A 305 -27.07 -14.87 0.23
N ASP A 306 -27.09 -15.22 1.52
CA ASP A 306 -28.33 -15.48 2.27
C ASP A 306 -28.85 -14.25 3.04
N ASN A 307 -27.95 -13.54 3.70
CA ASN A 307 -28.21 -12.38 4.56
C ASN A 307 -27.05 -11.37 4.48
N LYS A 308 -27.17 -10.47 3.50
CA LYS A 308 -26.17 -9.43 3.21
C LYS A 308 -25.70 -8.64 4.43
N VAL A 309 -26.59 -8.30 5.36
CA VAL A 309 -26.26 -7.54 6.58
C VAL A 309 -25.34 -8.35 7.49
N ALA A 310 -25.66 -9.63 7.70
CA ALA A 310 -24.82 -10.54 8.47
C ALA A 310 -23.47 -10.77 7.77
N GLY A 311 -23.46 -10.89 6.44
CA GLY A 311 -22.22 -10.99 5.65
C GLY A 311 -21.30 -9.78 5.84
N TYR A 312 -21.84 -8.56 5.78
CA TYR A 312 -21.06 -7.35 6.05
C TYR A 312 -20.56 -7.24 7.49
N GLN A 313 -21.35 -7.70 8.46
CA GLN A 313 -20.88 -7.78 9.84
C GLN A 313 -19.69 -8.74 9.96
N GLN A 314 -19.81 -9.94 9.38
CA GLN A 314 -18.73 -10.93 9.40
C GLN A 314 -17.46 -10.43 8.70
N ILE A 315 -17.59 -9.68 7.59
CA ILE A 315 -16.43 -9.03 6.94
C ILE A 315 -15.74 -8.08 7.91
N ARG A 316 -16.47 -7.17 8.54
CA ARG A 316 -15.91 -6.19 9.50
C ARG A 316 -15.23 -6.86 10.69
N ASP A 317 -15.82 -7.96 11.18
CA ASP A 317 -15.27 -8.71 12.30
C ASP A 317 -13.98 -9.46 11.92
N THR A 318 -13.88 -9.90 10.67
CA THR A 318 -12.72 -10.65 10.17
C THR A 318 -11.57 -9.71 9.77
N LEU A 319 -11.85 -8.58 9.11
CA LEU A 319 -10.84 -7.58 8.74
C LEU A 319 -10.14 -7.01 9.97
N LYS A 320 -8.81 -6.91 9.95
CA LYS A 320 -8.05 -6.44 11.14
C LYS A 320 -8.01 -4.92 11.22
N TYR A 321 -7.78 -4.25 10.10
CA TYR A 321 -7.58 -2.79 10.06
C TYR A 321 -8.74 -1.91 10.58
N PRO A 322 -10.03 -2.28 10.51
CA PRO A 322 -11.11 -1.44 11.00
C PRO A 322 -11.21 -1.40 12.53
N HIS A 323 -10.60 -2.35 13.24
CA HIS A 323 -10.81 -2.54 14.67
C HIS A 323 -10.25 -1.36 15.46
N SER A 324 -11.06 -0.83 16.39
CA SER A 324 -10.74 0.37 17.16
C SER A 324 -9.47 0.22 18.02
N ARG A 325 -9.10 -1.00 18.40
CA ARG A 325 -7.87 -1.29 19.17
C ARG A 325 -6.59 -0.87 18.46
N TYR A 326 -6.61 -0.71 17.14
CA TYR A 326 -5.44 -0.32 16.35
C TYR A 326 -5.38 1.17 15.99
N ARG A 327 -6.36 1.95 16.44
CA ARG A 327 -6.38 3.41 16.25
C ARG A 327 -5.24 4.05 17.03
N GLY A 328 -4.50 4.95 16.39
CA GLY A 328 -3.35 5.63 16.99
C GLY A 328 -2.04 4.81 17.01
N MET A 329 -2.05 3.56 16.52
CA MET A 329 -0.84 2.76 16.35
C MET A 329 -0.22 3.06 14.96
N ASP A 330 0.80 3.91 14.93
CA ASP A 330 1.56 4.17 13.70
C ASP A 330 2.42 2.97 13.30
N ASN A 331 2.67 2.83 11.99
CA ASN A 331 3.51 1.76 11.42
C ASN A 331 3.13 0.34 11.90
N HIS A 332 1.87 0.14 12.27
CA HIS A 332 1.33 -1.14 12.67
C HIS A 332 0.73 -1.86 11.47
N TYR A 333 1.09 -3.12 11.29
CA TYR A 333 0.61 -3.97 10.21
C TYR A 333 0.32 -5.39 10.70
N PHE A 334 -0.32 -6.19 9.84
CA PHE A 334 -0.74 -7.55 10.14
C PHE A 334 0.08 -8.54 9.33
N LYS A 335 0.42 -9.67 9.94
CA LYS A 335 1.29 -10.70 9.36
C LYS A 335 0.66 -12.07 9.48
N TRP A 336 0.74 -12.86 8.41
CA TRP A 336 0.32 -14.26 8.36
C TRP A 336 1.47 -15.15 7.91
#